data_AF-A0A958SYJ3-F1
#
_entry.id   AF-A0A958SYJ3-F1
#
_cell.length_a   1.000
_cell.length_b   1.000
_cell.length_c   1.000
_cell.angle_alpha   90.00
_cell.angle_beta   90.00
_cell.angle_gamma   90.00
#
_symmetry.space_group_name_H-M   'P 1'
#
loop_
_entity.id
_entity.type
_entity.pdbx_description
1 polymer ?
#
loop_
_entity_poly.entity_id
_entity_poly.type
_entity_poly.pdbx_seq_one_letter_code
_entity_poly.pdbx_strand_id
1 'polypeptide(L)'
;TFFEIQNSADFKEVVQGIQSALKSSNDDRNGKWFTFMGGDRDDADYFVSTPFSKFADLDKDEDGVWQVYEKVNGKKKADELRAKFRSSVVDVWSYIYTLNKDLSN
;
A
#
# COMPACT_ATOMS: atom_id res chain seq x y z
N THR A 1 3.72 -2.57 -5.07
CA THR A 1 3.07 -3.69 -4.34
C THR A 1 1.74 -3.99 -4.99
N PHE A 2 1.44 -5.25 -5.20
CA PHE A 2 0.24 -5.78 -5.84
C PHE A 2 -0.64 -6.45 -4.79
N PHE A 3 -1.95 -6.41 -5.00
CA PHE A 3 -2.95 -6.94 -4.08
C PHE A 3 -4.01 -7.71 -4.87
N GLU A 4 -4.15 -8.99 -4.57
CA GLU A 4 -5.33 -9.78 -4.91
C GLU A 4 -6.33 -9.67 -3.76
N ILE A 5 -7.58 -9.31 -4.06
CA ILE A 5 -8.58 -8.99 -3.04
C ILE A 5 -9.82 -9.87 -3.16
N GLN A 6 -10.31 -10.33 -2.02
CA GLN A 6 -11.58 -11.08 -1.93
C GLN A 6 -12.75 -10.19 -1.48
N ASN A 7 -12.48 -8.99 -0.93
CA ASN A 7 -13.53 -8.03 -0.54
C ASN A 7 -13.10 -6.59 -0.83
N SER A 8 -13.61 -6.04 -1.94
CA SER A 8 -13.22 -4.69 -2.41
C SER A 8 -13.70 -3.56 -1.51
N ALA A 9 -14.85 -3.69 -0.87
CA ALA A 9 -15.39 -2.65 -0.01
C ALA A 9 -14.50 -2.47 1.23
N ASP A 10 -14.22 -3.57 1.93
CA ASP A 10 -13.36 -3.55 3.12
C ASP A 10 -11.92 -3.12 2.79
N PHE A 11 -11.38 -3.58 1.65
CA PHE A 11 -10.05 -3.17 1.21
C PHE A 11 -9.97 -1.66 0.96
N LYS A 12 -10.96 -1.08 0.27
CA LYS A 12 -11.00 0.37 0.01
C LYS A 12 -11.09 1.18 1.30
N GLU A 13 -11.89 0.73 2.26
CA GLU A 13 -11.96 1.37 3.58
C GLU A 13 -10.62 1.34 4.31
N VAL A 14 -9.88 0.22 4.23
CA VAL A 14 -8.52 0.12 4.78
C VAL A 14 -7.59 1.13 4.13
N VAL A 15 -7.55 1.17 2.79
CA VAL A 15 -6.69 2.10 2.05
C VAL A 15 -7.01 3.55 2.44
N GLN A 16 -8.29 3.93 2.47
CA GLN A 16 -8.72 5.26 2.88
C GLN A 16 -8.33 5.60 4.32
N GLY A 17 -8.45 4.64 5.24
CA GLY A 17 -8.04 4.80 6.63
C GLY A 17 -6.55 5.08 6.78
N ILE A 18 -5.71 4.30 6.07
CA ILE A 18 -4.25 4.50 6.03
C ILE A 18 -3.89 5.86 5.41
N GLN A 19 -4.46 6.21 4.26
CA GLN A 19 -4.19 7.49 3.58
C GLN A 19 -4.58 8.69 4.45
N SER A 20 -5.69 8.58 5.18
CA SER A 20 -6.13 9.63 6.11
C SER A 20 -5.14 9.79 7.27
N ALA A 21 -4.64 8.69 7.84
CA ALA A 21 -3.65 8.74 8.92
C ALA A 21 -2.31 9.33 8.45
N LEU A 22 -1.80 8.91 7.29
CA LEU A 22 -0.58 9.48 6.69
C LEU A 22 -0.71 10.99 6.49
N LYS A 23 -1.85 11.45 5.93
CA LYS A 23 -2.13 12.87 5.76
C LYS A 23 -2.16 13.62 7.11
N SER A 24 -2.78 13.04 8.14
CA SER A 24 -2.83 13.64 9.48
C SER A 24 -1.47 13.73 10.17
N SER A 25 -0.52 12.84 9.84
CA SER A 25 0.83 12.87 10.37
C SER A 25 1.83 13.66 9.52
N ASN A 26 1.36 14.41 8.51
CA ASN A 26 2.21 15.08 7.50
C ASN A 26 3.21 14.12 6.83
N ASP A 27 2.79 12.88 6.62
CA ASP A 27 3.56 11.86 5.93
C ASP A 27 3.17 11.84 4.45
N ASP A 28 4.13 12.09 3.58
CA ASP A 28 3.92 12.23 2.14
C ASP A 28 4.03 10.91 1.37
N ARG A 29 4.22 9.78 2.07
CA ARG A 29 4.34 8.43 1.47
C ARG A 29 3.00 7.86 0.99
N ASN A 30 2.19 8.71 0.37
CA ASN A 30 0.94 8.32 -0.25
C ASN A 30 1.22 7.76 -1.65
N GLY A 31 1.46 6.45 -1.70
CA GLY A 31 1.70 5.74 -2.96
C GLY A 31 0.61 5.98 -4.01
N LYS A 32 0.97 5.85 -5.29
CA LYS A 32 0.02 6.00 -6.40
C LYS A 32 -0.74 4.70 -6.59
N TRP A 33 -2.06 4.73 -6.40
CA TRP A 33 -2.93 3.56 -6.52
C TRP A 33 -3.51 3.43 -7.92
N PHE A 34 -3.53 2.19 -8.41
CA PHE A 34 -4.06 1.82 -9.70
C PHE A 34 -4.93 0.57 -9.55
N THR A 35 -6.01 0.52 -10.32
CA THR A 35 -6.75 -0.72 -10.59
C THR A 35 -6.02 -1.48 -11.68
N PHE A 36 -5.83 -2.77 -11.51
CA PHE A 36 -5.34 -3.63 -12.56
C PHE A 36 -6.45 -3.82 -13.62
N MET A 37 -6.09 -3.74 -14.90
CA MET A 37 -7.04 -3.88 -16.00
C MET A 37 -6.61 -5.03 -16.90
N GLY A 38 -7.49 -6.03 -17.04
CA GLY A 38 -7.14 -7.32 -17.64
C GLY A 38 -6.49 -8.27 -16.62
N GLY A 39 -6.24 -9.51 -17.01
CA GLY A 39 -5.68 -10.55 -16.15
C GLY A 39 -6.54 -11.81 -16.05
N ASP A 40 -5.97 -12.87 -15.47
CA ASP A 40 -6.68 -14.08 -15.05
C ASP A 40 -7.42 -13.84 -13.73
N ARG A 41 -8.27 -14.80 -13.32
CA ARG A 41 -8.99 -14.78 -12.04
C ARG A 41 -8.06 -14.65 -10.83
N ASP A 42 -6.83 -15.11 -10.94
CA ASP A 42 -5.84 -15.15 -9.87
C ASP A 42 -4.79 -14.01 -10.00
N ASP A 43 -5.03 -13.02 -10.87
CA ASP A 43 -4.19 -11.83 -10.99
C ASP A 43 -4.55 -10.75 -9.95
N ALA A 44 -3.66 -9.78 -9.75
CA ALA A 44 -3.91 -8.65 -8.87
C ALA A 44 -5.13 -7.83 -9.31
N ASP A 45 -5.90 -7.32 -8.35
CA ASP A 45 -6.97 -6.36 -8.58
C ASP A 45 -6.48 -4.90 -8.48
N TYR A 46 -5.53 -4.66 -7.59
CA TYR A 46 -4.95 -3.34 -7.35
C TYR A 46 -3.44 -3.42 -7.25
N PHE A 47 -2.77 -2.32 -7.60
CA PHE A 47 -1.38 -2.13 -7.23
C PHE A 47 -1.13 -0.69 -6.80
N VAL A 48 -0.15 -0.53 -5.91
CA VAL A 48 0.38 0.75 -5.47
C VAL A 48 1.84 0.87 -5.90
N SER A 49 2.17 2.02 -6.48
CA SER A 49 3.54 2.40 -6.82
C SER A 49 4.08 3.41 -5.82
N THR A 50 5.23 3.08 -5.22
CA THR A 50 5.98 3.96 -4.31
C THR A 50 7.28 4.36 -4.99
N PRO A 51 7.42 5.61 -5.47
CA PRO A 51 8.64 6.07 -6.10
C PRO A 51 9.73 6.34 -5.07
N PHE A 52 10.97 5.99 -5.39
CA PHE A 52 12.16 6.30 -4.60
C PHE A 52 13.15 7.07 -5.48
N SER A 53 13.87 8.04 -4.90
CA SER A 53 14.82 8.84 -5.67
C SER A 53 16.15 8.10 -5.88
N LYS A 54 16.52 7.25 -4.91
CA LYS A 54 17.73 6.42 -4.90
C LYS A 54 17.50 5.14 -4.11
N PHE A 55 18.30 4.11 -4.35
CA PHE A 55 18.20 2.84 -3.62
C PHE A 55 18.33 3.00 -2.10
N ALA A 56 19.17 3.92 -1.63
CA ALA A 56 19.31 4.20 -0.19
C ALA A 56 18.03 4.73 0.47
N ASP A 57 17.03 5.18 -0.31
CA ASP A 57 15.73 5.55 0.25
C ASP A 57 14.89 4.32 0.65
N LEU A 58 15.23 3.11 0.16
CA LEU A 58 14.61 1.85 0.58
C LEU A 58 15.05 1.41 1.98
N ASP A 59 16.23 1.86 2.42
CA ASP A 59 16.84 1.48 3.71
C ASP A 59 16.51 2.47 4.85
N LYS A 60 15.62 3.44 4.61
CA LYS A 60 15.24 4.42 5.64
C LYS A 60 14.51 3.72 6.77
N ASP A 61 14.95 4.00 7.99
CA ASP A 61 14.25 3.59 9.21
C ASP A 61 13.13 4.59 9.52
N GLU A 62 11.96 4.32 8.94
CA GLU A 62 10.76 5.13 9.07
C GLU A 62 9.57 4.25 9.46
N ASP A 63 8.61 4.83 10.20
CA ASP A 63 7.42 4.09 10.64
C ASP A 63 6.70 3.46 9.44
N GLY A 64 6.34 2.19 9.51
CA GLY A 64 5.43 1.60 8.53
C GLY A 64 4.04 2.22 8.60
N VAL A 65 3.25 2.08 7.53
CA VAL A 65 1.88 2.64 7.44
C VAL A 65 0.99 2.26 8.63
N TRP A 66 1.17 1.06 9.18
CA TRP A 66 0.42 0.61 10.34
C TRP A 66 0.87 1.26 11.65
N GLN A 67 2.17 1.53 11.80
CA GLN A 67 2.70 2.26 12.96
C GLN A 67 2.21 3.71 12.93
N VAL A 68 2.20 4.34 11.75
CA VAL A 68 1.61 5.67 11.57
C VAL A 68 0.12 5.66 11.95
N TYR A 69 -0.65 4.70 11.43
CA TYR A 69 -2.07 4.60 11.76
C TYR A 69 -2.32 4.40 13.26
N GLU A 70 -1.53 3.55 13.92
CA GLU A 70 -1.61 3.31 15.36
C GLU A 70 -1.25 4.55 16.18
N LYS A 71 -0.23 5.33 15.79
CA LYS A 71 0.12 6.60 16.44
C LYS A 71 -1.01 7.62 16.34
N VAL A 72 -1.70 7.68 15.21
CA VAL A 72 -2.80 8.64 14.97
C VAL A 72 -4.11 8.21 15.64
N ASN A 73 -4.47 6.92 15.57
CA ASN A 73 -5.81 6.44 15.91
C ASN A 73 -5.85 5.55 17.17
N GLY A 74 -4.69 5.18 17.70
CA GLY A 74 -4.55 4.25 18.82
C GLY A 74 -4.63 2.77 18.42
N LYS A 75 -4.10 1.92 19.29
CA LYS A 75 -3.95 0.48 19.09
C LYS A 75 -5.24 -0.24 18.72
N LYS A 76 -6.35 0.05 19.42
CA LYS A 76 -7.64 -0.63 19.19
C LYS A 76 -8.11 -0.47 17.74
N LYS A 77 -8.13 0.76 17.22
CA LYS A 77 -8.53 1.03 15.84
C LYS A 77 -7.54 0.43 14.84
N ALA A 78 -6.24 0.45 15.16
CA ALA A 78 -5.22 -0.16 14.32
C ALA A 78 -5.42 -1.68 14.19
N ASP A 79 -5.74 -2.37 15.28
CA ASP A 79 -5.98 -3.80 15.28
C ASP A 79 -7.28 -4.16 14.53
N GLU A 80 -8.34 -3.37 14.69
CA GLU A 80 -9.60 -3.49 13.93
C GLU A 80 -9.35 -3.32 12.41
N LEU A 81 -8.62 -2.28 12.01
CA LEU A 81 -8.32 -2.02 10.60
C LEU A 81 -7.38 -3.09 10.00
N ARG A 82 -6.38 -3.55 10.75
CA ARG A 82 -5.50 -4.66 10.35
C ARG A 82 -6.26 -5.97 10.19
N ALA A 83 -7.23 -6.24 11.06
CA ALA A 83 -8.08 -7.42 10.92
C ALA A 83 -8.92 -7.35 9.64
N LYS A 84 -9.53 -6.19 9.36
CA LYS A 84 -10.26 -5.93 8.11
C LYS A 84 -9.38 -6.08 6.87
N PHE A 85 -8.13 -5.63 6.93
CA PHE A 85 -7.18 -5.85 5.84
C PHE A 85 -6.93 -7.34 5.59
N ARG A 86 -6.60 -8.10 6.65
CA ARG A 86 -6.35 -9.54 6.54
C ARG A 86 -7.56 -10.33 6.03
N SER A 87 -8.78 -9.87 6.29
CA SER A 87 -9.99 -10.53 5.79
C SER A 87 -10.38 -10.11 4.37
N SER A 88 -9.80 -9.04 3.83
CA SER A 88 -10.14 -8.53 2.49
C SER A 88 -9.14 -8.89 1.40
N VAL A 89 -7.96 -9.38 1.78
CA VAL A 89 -6.84 -9.67 0.87
C VAL A 89 -6.58 -11.17 0.80
N VAL A 90 -6.39 -11.68 -0.42
CA VAL A 90 -5.99 -13.08 -0.68
C VAL A 90 -4.47 -13.18 -0.65
N ASP A 91 -3.79 -12.37 -1.46
CA ASP A 91 -2.33 -12.34 -1.54
C ASP A 91 -1.77 -10.93 -1.75
N VAL A 92 -0.51 -10.74 -1.34
CA VAL A 92 0.25 -9.49 -1.48
C VAL A 92 1.68 -9.80 -1.89
N TRP A 93 2.11 -9.23 -3.01
CA TRP A 93 3.49 -9.34 -3.46
C TRP A 93 4.03 -8.00 -3.96
N SER A 94 5.35 -7.91 -4.10
CA SER A 94 6.01 -6.68 -4.53
C SER A 94 7.19 -6.98 -5.44
N TYR A 95 7.39 -6.10 -6.42
CA TYR A 95 8.57 -6.06 -7.25
C TYR A 95 9.25 -4.69 -7.08
N ILE A 96 10.57 -4.67 -7.23
CA ILE A 96 11.36 -3.45 -7.33
C ILE A 96 11.69 -3.25 -8.80
N TYR A 97 11.33 -2.08 -9.32
CA TYR A 97 11.64 -1.68 -10.69
C TYR A 97 12.72 -0.60 -10.68
N THR A 98 13.61 -0.66 -11.67
CA THR A 98 14.65 0.37 -11.89
C THR A 98 14.54 0.90 -13.30
N LEU A 99 14.55 2.23 -13.44
CA LEU A 99 14.56 2.87 -14.75
C LEU A 99 15.90 2.64 -15.45
N ASN A 100 15.89 1.89 -16.55
CA ASN A 100 17.00 1.82 -17.48
C ASN A 100 16.72 2.79 -18.64
N LYS A 101 17.44 3.91 -18.68
CA LYS A 101 17.24 4.96 -19.68
C LYS A 101 17.59 4.52 -21.10
N ASP A 102 18.52 3.58 -21.27
CA ASP A 102 18.92 3.09 -22.60
C ASP A 102 17.85 2.17 -23.22
N LEU A 103 16.97 1.62 -22.38
CA LEU A 103 15.88 0.73 -22.78
C LEU A 103 14.50 1.39 -22.70
N SER A 104 14.42 2.64 -22.23
CA SER A 104 13.16 3.36 -22.03
C SER A 104 13.09 4.56 -22.99
N ASN A 105 12.12 4.54 -23.90
CA ASN A 105 11.89 5.60 -24.89
C ASN A 105 11.40 6.91 -24.27
#